data_AF-A0A081S3X1-F1
#
_entry.id   AF-A0A081S3X1-F1
#
_cell.length_a   1.000
_cell.length_b   1.000
_cell.length_c   1.000
_cell.angle_alpha   90.00
_cell.angle_beta   90.00
_cell.angle_gamma   90.00
#
_symmetry.space_group_name_H-M   'P 1'
#
loop_
_entity.id
_entity.type
_entity.pdbx_description
1 polymer ?
#
loop_
_entity_poly.entity_id
_entity_poly.type
_entity_poly.pdbx_seq_one_letter_code
_entity_poly.pdbx_strand_id
1 'polypeptide(L)'
;ENNSNALELSIALSKIGLIDDCHFVSHEVGHVAFKENPSVIENLIGMDGTMCRGGYFHGVLAAYFHDVQEDGDPFPSDYNTVCNDLIGTSNYQDCVHGLGHGMVHYFEEDLESSLQMCQDMSFYQDVLCTGGVMMQYTDNVLTRQGISKNVISNLCLQSELDIVDFVECNVSTGITLAFFTDHDFEEGSKLCELIENKQGQNYCLEGLRFEIQDSEKFKAEPLTLDKREKYQPQFVEGGSKVIDIQSPAIISNFQFEPKARLISFVIDRPQYVAMYIPNEFLSSKMIVAVNGQIPDELEVKGNVLGERVSMIRFVPDDSGLVMISPLS
;
A
#
# COMPACT_ATOMS: atom_id res chain seq x y z
N GLU A 1 16.53 -13.32 14.66
CA GLU A 1 16.31 -14.78 14.49
C GLU A 1 14.98 -15.26 15.09
N ASN A 2 14.56 -14.82 16.29
CA ASN A 2 13.33 -15.32 16.91
C ASN A 2 12.01 -14.93 16.19
N ASN A 3 11.90 -13.71 15.66
CA ASN A 3 10.64 -13.23 15.08
C ASN A 3 10.28 -14.00 13.79
N SER A 4 11.26 -14.28 12.93
CA SER A 4 11.04 -15.07 11.72
C SER A 4 10.51 -16.47 12.03
N ASN A 5 11.02 -17.13 13.10
CA ASN A 5 10.48 -18.42 13.54
C ASN A 5 9.03 -18.33 14.04
N ALA A 6 8.66 -17.22 14.71
CA ALA A 6 7.28 -16.99 15.15
C ALA A 6 6.34 -16.79 13.94
N LEU A 7 6.79 -16.10 12.89
CA LEU A 7 6.03 -15.94 11.66
C LEU A 7 5.90 -17.25 10.87
N GLU A 8 6.96 -18.06 10.81
CA GLU A 8 6.86 -19.40 10.21
C GLU A 8 5.87 -20.28 10.94
N LEU A 9 5.83 -20.18 12.29
CA LEU A 9 4.83 -20.88 13.09
C LEU A 9 3.40 -20.39 12.80
N SER A 10 3.17 -19.07 12.70
CA SER A 10 1.83 -18.55 12.39
C SER A 10 1.34 -19.03 11.02
N ILE A 11 2.21 -19.03 10.01
CA ILE A 11 1.93 -19.61 8.69
C ILE A 11 1.60 -21.09 8.81
N ALA A 12 2.39 -21.85 9.58
CA ALA A 12 2.17 -23.28 9.75
C ALA A 12 0.80 -23.57 10.42
N LEU A 13 0.43 -22.81 11.46
CA LEU A 13 -0.85 -22.91 12.15
C LEU A 13 -2.03 -22.60 11.22
N SER A 14 -1.91 -21.57 10.37
CA SER A 14 -2.95 -21.25 9.37
C SER A 14 -3.07 -22.36 8.31
N LYS A 15 -1.95 -22.88 7.81
CA LYS A 15 -1.94 -23.97 6.81
C LYS A 15 -2.63 -25.25 7.28
N ILE A 16 -2.59 -25.54 8.58
CA ILE A 16 -3.26 -26.71 9.16
C ILE A 16 -4.67 -26.41 9.69
N GLY A 17 -5.15 -25.17 9.53
CA GLY A 17 -6.49 -24.73 9.95
C GLY A 17 -6.67 -24.63 11.47
N LEU A 18 -5.58 -24.47 12.24
CA LEU A 18 -5.68 -24.18 13.68
C LEU A 18 -6.00 -22.71 13.96
N ILE A 19 -5.59 -21.83 13.06
CA ILE A 19 -6.04 -20.44 12.98
C ILE A 19 -6.54 -20.22 11.55
N ASP A 20 -7.52 -19.34 11.41
CA ASP A 20 -8.09 -19.02 10.10
C ASP A 20 -7.04 -18.30 9.23
N ASP A 21 -6.39 -17.29 9.80
CA ASP A 21 -5.42 -16.45 9.12
C ASP A 21 -4.19 -16.13 9.98
N CYS A 22 -3.03 -15.95 9.35
CA CYS A 22 -1.78 -15.66 10.05
C CYS A 22 -1.46 -14.15 10.17
N HIS A 23 -2.22 -13.27 9.51
CA HIS A 23 -2.04 -11.82 9.51
C HIS A 23 -2.12 -11.23 10.91
N PHE A 24 -3.22 -11.46 11.66
CA PHE A 24 -3.37 -10.92 13.02
C PHE A 24 -2.30 -11.43 13.98
N VAL A 25 -1.92 -12.71 13.87
CA VAL A 25 -0.83 -13.24 14.71
C VAL A 25 0.49 -12.57 14.34
N SER A 26 0.76 -12.36 13.05
CA SER A 26 1.93 -11.65 12.56
C SER A 26 1.95 -10.19 13.06
N HIS A 27 0.79 -9.52 13.08
CA HIS A 27 0.60 -8.20 13.67
C HIS A 27 1.03 -8.14 15.13
N GLU A 28 0.52 -9.04 15.97
CA GLU A 28 0.92 -9.08 17.38
C GLU A 28 2.40 -9.41 17.58
N VAL A 29 2.99 -10.26 16.73
CA VAL A 29 4.43 -10.51 16.74
C VAL A 29 5.22 -9.24 16.44
N GLY A 30 4.78 -8.44 15.45
CA GLY A 30 5.38 -7.15 15.13
C GLY A 30 5.29 -6.14 16.27
N HIS A 31 4.11 -6.07 16.90
CA HIS A 31 3.87 -5.19 18.04
C HIS A 31 4.81 -5.52 19.23
N VAL A 32 4.94 -6.80 19.57
CA VAL A 32 5.88 -7.26 20.62
C VAL A 32 7.33 -7.02 20.21
N ALA A 33 7.69 -7.24 18.94
CA ALA A 33 9.05 -7.01 18.45
C ALA A 33 9.50 -5.55 18.60
N PHE A 34 8.62 -4.59 18.28
CA PHE A 34 8.91 -3.18 18.49
C PHE A 34 9.08 -2.84 19.98
N LYS A 35 8.24 -3.41 20.85
CA LYS A 35 8.37 -3.22 22.31
C LYS A 35 9.70 -3.74 22.86
N GLU A 36 10.22 -4.84 22.31
CA GLU A 36 11.53 -5.37 22.70
C GLU A 36 12.70 -4.59 22.09
N ASN A 37 12.53 -4.05 20.89
CA ASN A 37 13.50 -3.20 20.20
C ASN A 37 12.79 -1.99 19.57
N PRO A 38 12.79 -0.80 20.20
CA PRO A 38 12.01 0.37 19.77
C PRO A 38 12.69 1.11 18.59
N SER A 39 12.95 0.37 17.51
CA SER A 39 13.50 0.86 16.26
C SER A 39 12.72 0.23 15.11
N VAL A 40 11.94 1.03 14.39
CA VAL A 40 11.13 0.55 13.25
C VAL A 40 12.04 -0.14 12.23
N ILE A 41 13.06 0.56 11.73
CA ILE A 41 13.92 0.06 10.66
C ILE A 41 14.69 -1.21 11.06
N GLU A 42 15.21 -1.30 12.28
CA GLU A 42 15.91 -2.52 12.72
C GLU A 42 14.99 -3.74 12.78
N ASN A 43 13.70 -3.54 13.06
CA ASN A 43 12.72 -4.63 13.04
C ASN A 43 12.32 -5.04 11.62
N LEU A 44 12.29 -4.11 10.67
CA LEU A 44 11.80 -4.36 9.32
C LEU A 44 12.89 -4.83 8.34
N ILE A 45 14.12 -4.34 8.49
CA ILE A 45 15.24 -4.72 7.61
C ILE A 45 15.49 -6.22 7.69
N GLY A 46 15.55 -6.86 6.52
CA GLY A 46 15.81 -8.29 6.40
C GLY A 46 14.61 -9.20 6.68
N MET A 47 13.47 -8.65 7.10
CA MET A 47 12.21 -9.38 7.16
C MET A 47 11.57 -9.43 5.77
N ASP A 48 10.77 -10.46 5.51
CA ASP A 48 9.92 -10.50 4.32
C ASP A 48 8.58 -9.84 4.65
N GLY A 49 8.37 -8.63 4.13
CA GLY A 49 7.16 -7.83 4.37
C GLY A 49 5.89 -8.46 3.82
N THR A 50 6.00 -9.39 2.88
CA THR A 50 4.83 -10.08 2.34
C THR A 50 4.38 -11.26 3.23
N MET A 51 5.20 -11.70 4.19
CA MET A 51 4.83 -12.81 5.07
C MET A 51 3.59 -12.46 5.88
N CYS A 52 2.57 -13.31 5.80
CA CYS A 52 1.26 -13.04 6.42
C CYS A 52 0.72 -11.65 6.06
N ARG A 53 0.89 -11.25 4.78
CA ARG A 53 0.35 -10.02 4.19
C ARG A 53 0.71 -8.75 4.95
N GLY A 54 1.99 -8.56 5.27
CA GLY A 54 2.40 -7.34 5.95
C GLY A 54 2.08 -7.29 7.43
N GLY A 55 1.38 -8.28 8.01
CA GLY A 55 0.93 -8.21 9.41
C GLY A 55 2.04 -7.78 10.37
N TYR A 56 3.24 -8.38 10.29
CA TYR A 56 4.39 -8.00 11.12
C TYR A 56 4.80 -6.53 10.95
N PHE A 57 4.82 -6.04 9.71
CA PHE A 57 5.16 -4.64 9.42
C PHE A 57 4.10 -3.71 10.00
N HIS A 58 2.82 -4.04 9.81
CA HIS A 58 1.71 -3.26 10.34
C HIS A 58 1.78 -3.18 11.86
N GLY A 59 2.04 -4.31 12.53
CA GLY A 59 2.20 -4.37 13.98
C GLY A 59 3.37 -3.56 14.53
N VAL A 60 4.52 -3.56 13.86
CA VAL A 60 5.67 -2.72 14.24
C VAL A 60 5.32 -1.23 14.14
N LEU A 61 4.67 -0.81 13.06
CA LEU A 61 4.30 0.59 12.87
C LEU A 61 3.16 1.02 13.81
N ALA A 62 2.16 0.17 14.03
CA ALA A 62 1.10 0.39 15.00
C ALA A 62 1.67 0.60 16.42
N ALA A 63 2.62 -0.25 16.83
CA ALA A 63 3.33 -0.11 18.11
C ALA A 63 4.04 1.24 18.25
N TYR A 64 4.80 1.60 17.22
CA TYR A 64 5.58 2.83 17.22
C TYR A 64 4.69 4.06 17.44
N PHE A 65 3.62 4.19 16.66
CA PHE A 65 2.73 5.34 16.78
C PHE A 65 1.86 5.32 18.04
N HIS A 66 1.48 4.13 18.53
CA HIS A 66 0.81 3.99 19.81
C HIS A 66 1.71 4.47 20.97
N ASP A 67 2.98 4.06 21.02
CA ASP A 67 3.92 4.48 22.05
C ASP A 67 4.14 6.01 22.03
N VAL A 68 4.30 6.61 20.84
CA VAL A 68 4.40 8.08 20.70
C VAL A 68 3.16 8.78 21.28
N GLN A 69 1.97 8.25 21.01
CA GLN A 69 0.71 8.82 21.51
C GLN A 69 0.57 8.67 23.03
N GLU A 70 0.86 7.49 23.58
CA GLU A 70 0.75 7.21 25.03
C GLU A 70 1.78 8.01 25.84
N ASP A 71 2.98 8.23 25.29
CA ASP A 71 4.00 9.06 25.92
C ASP A 71 3.66 10.57 25.86
N GLY A 72 2.63 10.94 25.07
CA GLY A 72 2.20 12.33 24.88
C GLY A 72 3.16 13.13 24.01
N ASP A 73 3.97 12.46 23.19
CA ASP A 73 4.91 13.07 22.27
C ASP A 73 4.18 13.65 21.05
N PRO A 74 4.72 14.73 20.45
CA PRO A 74 4.14 15.27 19.23
C PRO A 74 4.30 14.29 18.07
N PHE A 75 3.35 14.32 17.14
CA PHE A 75 3.39 13.51 15.93
C PHE A 75 4.73 13.69 15.19
N PRO A 76 5.44 12.61 14.81
CA PRO A 76 6.78 12.70 14.24
C PRO A 76 6.78 13.47 12.92
N SER A 77 7.54 14.56 12.82
CA SER A 77 7.59 15.38 11.60
C SER A 77 8.21 14.67 10.39
N ASP A 78 8.92 13.57 10.62
CA ASP A 78 9.63 12.75 9.64
C ASP A 78 8.93 11.41 9.34
N TYR A 79 7.67 11.25 9.78
CA TYR A 79 6.86 10.03 9.59
C TYR A 79 6.89 9.48 8.16
N ASN A 80 6.83 10.36 7.16
CA ASN A 80 6.80 10.01 5.74
C ASN A 80 8.15 9.51 5.20
N THR A 81 9.22 9.57 6.00
CA THR A 81 10.54 9.06 5.65
C THR A 81 10.96 7.80 6.42
N VAL A 82 10.15 7.37 7.40
CA VAL A 82 10.41 6.19 8.24
C VAL A 82 10.69 4.93 7.42
N CYS A 83 10.08 4.80 6.25
CA CYS A 83 10.23 3.63 5.37
C CYS A 83 11.31 3.78 4.30
N ASN A 84 12.03 4.90 4.22
CA ASN A 84 12.91 5.21 3.08
C ASN A 84 14.04 4.21 2.87
N ASP A 85 14.56 3.60 3.94
CA ASP A 85 15.61 2.58 3.86
C ASP A 85 15.15 1.28 3.17
N LEU A 86 13.84 1.13 2.94
CA LEU A 86 13.25 -0.01 2.24
C LEU A 86 12.95 0.28 0.75
N ILE A 87 13.18 1.51 0.26
CA ILE A 87 12.91 1.88 -1.15
C ILE A 87 13.62 0.93 -2.11
N GLY A 88 12.91 0.47 -3.14
CA GLY A 88 13.44 -0.51 -4.10
C GLY A 88 13.43 -1.95 -3.62
N THR A 89 12.96 -2.21 -2.40
CA THR A 89 12.58 -3.56 -1.96
C THR A 89 11.08 -3.79 -2.13
N SER A 90 10.66 -5.05 -2.13
CA SER A 90 9.23 -5.39 -2.13
C SER A 90 8.52 -5.02 -0.82
N ASN A 91 9.28 -4.72 0.24
CA ASN A 91 8.77 -4.46 1.59
C ASN A 91 8.40 -2.99 1.81
N TYR A 92 8.81 -2.10 0.91
CA TYR A 92 8.53 -0.66 1.04
C TYR A 92 7.03 -0.39 1.13
N GLN A 93 6.24 -1.09 0.31
CA GLN A 93 4.78 -0.94 0.31
C GLN A 93 4.16 -1.38 1.63
N ASP A 94 4.62 -2.48 2.22
CA ASP A 94 4.07 -3.04 3.46
C ASP A 94 4.40 -2.11 4.64
N CYS A 95 5.56 -1.45 4.59
CA CYS A 95 5.92 -0.41 5.56
C CYS A 95 5.03 0.83 5.42
N VAL A 96 4.84 1.35 4.20
CA VAL A 96 4.00 2.54 3.96
C VAL A 96 2.52 2.26 4.28
N HIS A 97 2.02 1.05 3.97
CA HIS A 97 0.71 0.61 4.40
C HIS A 97 0.62 0.54 5.93
N GLY A 98 1.63 -0.04 6.59
CA GLY A 98 1.74 -0.06 8.04
C GLY A 98 1.77 1.33 8.69
N LEU A 99 2.32 2.36 8.04
CA LEU A 99 2.23 3.75 8.52
C LEU A 99 0.76 4.16 8.68
N GLY A 100 -0.11 3.78 7.75
CA GLY A 100 -1.54 4.05 7.82
C GLY A 100 -2.21 3.46 9.06
N HIS A 101 -1.88 2.21 9.41
CA HIS A 101 -2.32 1.62 10.69
C HIS A 101 -1.85 2.47 11.87
N GLY A 102 -0.56 2.84 11.86
CA GLY A 102 0.04 3.71 12.87
C GLY A 102 -0.70 5.05 13.04
N MET A 103 -1.12 5.69 11.95
CA MET A 103 -1.88 6.95 12.02
C MET A 103 -3.16 6.78 12.82
N VAL A 104 -3.91 5.70 12.60
CA VAL A 104 -5.14 5.43 13.35
C VAL A 104 -4.86 5.15 14.82
N HIS A 105 -3.71 4.55 15.15
CA HIS A 105 -3.30 4.38 16.55
C HIS A 105 -2.92 5.70 17.23
N TYR A 106 -2.33 6.65 16.50
CA TYR A 106 -1.96 7.95 17.04
C TYR A 106 -3.17 8.92 17.14
N PHE A 107 -4.02 8.97 16.12
CA PHE A 107 -5.16 9.89 16.04
C PHE A 107 -6.48 9.28 16.58
N GLU A 108 -6.49 7.99 16.92
CA GLU A 108 -7.62 7.26 17.48
C GLU A 108 -8.91 7.34 16.62
N GLU A 109 -9.91 8.08 17.09
CA GLU A 109 -11.22 8.24 16.42
C GLU A 109 -11.21 9.34 15.35
N ASP A 110 -10.12 10.11 15.23
CA ASP A 110 -9.97 11.17 14.23
C ASP A 110 -9.44 10.61 12.89
N LEU A 111 -10.38 10.06 12.11
CA LEU A 111 -10.12 9.55 10.77
C LEU A 111 -9.61 10.65 9.83
N GLU A 112 -10.15 11.87 9.92
CA GLU A 112 -9.77 12.98 9.04
C GLU A 112 -8.29 13.34 9.22
N SER A 113 -7.82 13.43 10.47
CA SER A 113 -6.39 13.66 10.75
C SER A 113 -5.51 12.52 10.24
N SER A 114 -5.97 11.26 10.35
CA SER A 114 -5.22 10.10 9.85
C SER A 114 -5.04 10.13 8.34
N LEU A 115 -6.11 10.43 7.59
CA LEU A 115 -6.09 10.51 6.13
C LEU A 115 -5.26 11.71 5.64
N GLN A 116 -5.35 12.85 6.33
CA GLN A 116 -4.59 14.05 5.97
C GLN A 116 -3.07 13.80 5.97
N MET A 117 -2.56 12.93 6.86
CA MET A 117 -1.14 12.56 6.87
C MET A 117 -0.75 11.70 5.66
N CYS A 118 -1.64 10.84 5.16
CA CYS A 118 -1.37 10.07 3.95
C CYS A 118 -1.35 10.97 2.70
N GLN A 119 -2.27 11.94 2.62
CA GLN A 119 -2.40 12.88 1.50
C GLN A 119 -1.21 13.83 1.33
N ASP A 120 -0.42 14.03 2.38
CA ASP A 120 0.82 14.82 2.34
C ASP A 120 2.00 14.05 1.68
N MET A 121 1.83 12.76 1.41
CA MET A 121 2.84 11.92 0.75
C MET A 121 2.75 11.97 -0.79
N SER A 122 3.57 11.18 -1.51
CA SER A 122 3.39 11.00 -2.95
C SER A 122 2.05 10.33 -3.28
N PHE A 123 1.58 10.44 -4.53
CA PHE A 123 0.31 9.83 -4.95
C PHE A 123 0.25 8.34 -4.62
N TYR A 124 1.33 7.61 -4.88
CA TYR A 124 1.33 6.18 -4.60
C TYR A 124 1.44 5.87 -3.09
N GLN A 125 2.24 6.65 -2.36
CA GLN A 125 2.35 6.50 -0.92
C GLN A 125 1.01 6.79 -0.22
N ASP A 126 0.31 7.83 -0.66
CA ASP A 126 -1.02 8.19 -0.20
C ASP A 126 -1.99 7.01 -0.35
N VAL A 127 -2.12 6.44 -1.55
CA VAL A 127 -2.99 5.27 -1.78
C VAL A 127 -2.65 4.09 -0.86
N LEU A 128 -1.37 3.76 -0.70
CA LEU A 128 -0.94 2.68 0.20
C LEU A 128 -1.26 2.97 1.67
N CYS A 129 -0.93 4.18 2.13
CA CYS A 129 -1.13 4.64 3.50
C CYS A 129 -2.62 4.70 3.84
N THR A 130 -3.43 5.28 2.96
CA THR A 130 -4.89 5.36 3.07
C THR A 130 -5.52 3.98 3.15
N GLY A 131 -5.03 3.00 2.38
CA GLY A 131 -5.44 1.59 2.52
C GLY A 131 -5.21 1.05 3.94
N GLY A 132 -4.07 1.35 4.56
CA GLY A 132 -3.76 0.95 5.93
C GLY A 132 -4.60 1.68 6.99
N VAL A 133 -4.83 2.98 6.79
CA VAL A 133 -5.76 3.77 7.63
C VAL A 133 -7.15 3.14 7.61
N MET A 134 -7.67 2.86 6.41
CA MET A 134 -9.02 2.32 6.24
C MET A 134 -9.13 0.89 6.78
N MET A 135 -8.10 0.05 6.61
CA MET A 135 -8.08 -1.30 7.20
C MET A 135 -8.17 -1.22 8.72
N GLN A 136 -7.33 -0.41 9.37
CA GLN A 136 -7.36 -0.27 10.83
C GLN A 136 -8.66 0.38 11.32
N TYR A 137 -9.15 1.40 10.63
CA TYR A 137 -10.37 2.12 11.01
C TYR A 137 -11.61 1.22 10.91
N THR A 138 -11.78 0.50 9.80
CA THR A 138 -12.92 -0.40 9.58
C THR A 138 -12.91 -1.56 10.58
N ASP A 139 -11.74 -2.14 10.87
CA ASP A 139 -11.58 -3.14 11.94
C ASP A 139 -11.97 -2.58 13.31
N ASN A 140 -11.45 -1.41 13.69
CA ASN A 140 -11.77 -0.75 14.96
C ASN A 140 -13.29 -0.53 15.12
N VAL A 141 -13.95 -0.02 14.08
CA VAL A 141 -15.39 0.24 14.13
C VAL A 141 -16.19 -1.06 14.24
N LEU A 142 -15.90 -2.06 13.41
CA LEU A 142 -16.65 -3.32 13.41
C LEU A 142 -16.40 -4.15 14.67
N THR A 143 -15.19 -4.14 15.21
CA THR A 143 -14.85 -4.79 16.48
C THR A 143 -15.56 -4.12 17.67
N ARG A 144 -15.56 -2.78 17.75
CA ARG A 144 -16.12 -2.05 18.90
C ARG A 144 -17.64 -1.95 18.87
N GLN A 145 -18.21 -1.72 17.69
CA GLN A 145 -19.65 -1.46 17.52
C GLN A 145 -20.43 -2.69 17.06
N GLY A 146 -19.73 -3.73 16.61
CA GLY A 146 -20.32 -4.96 16.09
C GLY A 146 -20.85 -4.81 14.66
N ILE A 147 -21.09 -5.95 14.02
CA ILE A 147 -21.62 -6.00 12.66
C ILE A 147 -23.15 -5.88 12.70
N SER A 148 -23.66 -4.76 12.16
CA SER A 148 -25.08 -4.55 11.97
C SER A 148 -25.34 -3.73 10.72
N LYS A 149 -26.57 -3.76 10.20
CA LYS A 149 -26.96 -2.90 9.07
C LYS A 149 -26.64 -1.43 9.33
N ASN A 150 -26.95 -0.93 10.53
CA ASN A 150 -26.73 0.48 10.84
C ASN A 150 -25.23 0.84 10.84
N VAL A 151 -24.36 -0.05 11.33
CA VAL A 151 -22.92 0.20 11.34
C VAL A 151 -22.38 0.16 9.91
N ILE A 152 -22.63 -0.93 9.15
CA ILE A 152 -22.09 -1.10 7.80
C ILE A 152 -22.59 -0.04 6.83
N SER A 153 -23.89 0.29 6.85
CA SER A 153 -24.45 1.28 5.91
C SER A 153 -23.91 2.70 6.14
N ASN A 154 -23.39 3.02 7.33
CA ASN A 154 -22.86 4.34 7.68
C ASN A 154 -21.33 4.37 7.78
N LEU A 155 -20.63 3.25 7.55
CA LEU A 155 -19.19 3.17 7.74
C LEU A 155 -18.39 3.95 6.70
N CYS A 156 -18.79 3.87 5.43
CA CYS A 156 -18.08 4.46 4.29
C CYS A 156 -19.01 5.34 3.46
N LEU A 157 -19.40 6.51 3.98
CA LEU A 157 -20.34 7.40 3.31
C LEU A 157 -19.66 8.24 2.21
N GLN A 158 -20.13 8.09 0.96
CA GLN A 158 -19.61 8.83 -0.19
C GLN A 158 -19.73 10.37 -0.06
N SER A 159 -20.64 10.85 0.80
CA SER A 159 -20.80 12.28 1.08
C SER A 159 -19.74 12.85 2.02
N GLU A 160 -19.01 11.98 2.72
CA GLU A 160 -18.05 12.35 3.76
C GLU A 160 -16.60 12.03 3.35
N LEU A 161 -16.42 11.12 2.41
CA LEU A 161 -15.12 10.68 1.90
C LEU A 161 -14.90 11.18 0.48
N ASP A 162 -13.64 11.46 0.13
CA ASP A 162 -13.27 11.66 -1.26
C ASP A 162 -13.36 10.35 -2.06
N ILE A 163 -13.04 10.41 -3.36
CA ILE A 163 -13.21 9.25 -4.23
C ILE A 163 -12.25 8.12 -3.83
N VAL A 164 -10.99 8.42 -3.51
CA VAL A 164 -9.98 7.41 -3.18
C VAL A 164 -10.32 6.80 -1.82
N ASP A 165 -10.58 7.64 -0.82
CA ASP A 165 -10.97 7.23 0.51
C ASP A 165 -12.24 6.38 0.50
N PHE A 166 -13.24 6.75 -0.31
CA PHE A 166 -14.47 5.98 -0.44
C PHE A 166 -14.22 4.58 -1.02
N VAL A 167 -13.34 4.46 -2.02
CA VAL A 167 -12.96 3.15 -2.57
C VAL A 167 -12.23 2.34 -1.51
N GLU A 168 -11.18 2.88 -0.90
CA GLU A 168 -10.34 2.16 0.07
C GLU A 168 -11.11 1.77 1.33
N CYS A 169 -12.03 2.61 1.81
CA CYS A 169 -12.90 2.30 2.94
C CYS A 169 -13.78 1.08 2.64
N ASN A 170 -14.42 1.05 1.46
CA ASN A 170 -15.30 -0.07 1.10
C ASN A 170 -14.51 -1.35 0.81
N VAL A 171 -13.34 -1.27 0.16
CA VAL A 171 -12.43 -2.41 -0.02
C VAL A 171 -11.99 -2.96 1.34
N SER A 172 -11.56 -2.09 2.26
CA SER A 172 -11.15 -2.45 3.62
C SER A 172 -12.29 -3.04 4.45
N THR A 173 -13.52 -2.56 4.26
CA THR A 173 -14.72 -3.18 4.85
C THR A 173 -14.87 -4.63 4.38
N GLY A 174 -14.68 -4.89 3.08
CA GLY A 174 -14.70 -6.25 2.52
C GLY A 174 -13.63 -7.16 3.11
N ILE A 175 -12.39 -6.66 3.21
CA ILE A 175 -11.26 -7.37 3.83
C ILE A 175 -11.57 -7.72 5.29
N THR A 176 -12.02 -6.72 6.06
CA THR A 176 -12.38 -6.91 7.46
C THR A 176 -13.49 -7.97 7.61
N LEU A 177 -14.54 -7.89 6.78
CA LEU A 177 -15.63 -8.86 6.80
C LEU A 177 -15.17 -10.28 6.49
N ALA A 178 -14.16 -10.48 5.63
CA ALA A 178 -13.58 -11.80 5.41
C ALA A 178 -13.07 -12.42 6.72
N PHE A 179 -12.37 -11.64 7.55
CA PHE A 179 -11.89 -12.12 8.85
C PHE A 179 -13.03 -12.42 9.82
N PHE A 180 -14.07 -11.58 9.86
CA PHE A 180 -15.22 -11.80 10.75
C PHE A 180 -16.09 -13.00 10.38
N THR A 181 -15.96 -13.49 9.14
CA THR A 181 -16.73 -14.63 8.63
C THR A 181 -15.86 -15.86 8.39
N ASP A 182 -14.68 -15.97 9.02
CA ASP A 182 -13.74 -17.08 8.84
C ASP A 182 -13.47 -17.37 7.34
N HIS A 183 -13.30 -16.30 6.56
CA HIS A 183 -13.13 -16.32 5.11
C HIS A 183 -14.27 -17.00 4.32
N ASP A 184 -15.48 -17.13 4.88
CA ASP A 184 -16.67 -17.57 4.16
C ASP A 184 -17.19 -16.46 3.23
N PHE A 185 -16.96 -16.65 1.92
CA PHE A 185 -17.38 -15.69 0.90
C PHE A 185 -18.90 -15.47 0.86
N GLU A 186 -19.72 -16.50 1.11
CA GLU A 186 -21.18 -16.38 1.05
C GLU A 186 -21.71 -15.56 2.23
N GLU A 187 -21.18 -15.81 3.43
CA GLU A 187 -21.52 -15.05 4.63
C GLU A 187 -21.03 -13.60 4.53
N GLY A 188 -19.76 -13.37 4.15
CA GLY A 188 -19.22 -12.03 3.96
C GLY A 188 -19.98 -11.23 2.88
N SER A 189 -20.41 -11.89 1.80
CA SER A 189 -21.18 -11.23 0.73
C SER A 189 -22.54 -10.72 1.24
N LYS A 190 -23.22 -11.46 2.11
CA LYS A 190 -24.48 -11.03 2.74
C LYS A 190 -24.29 -9.79 3.61
N LEU A 191 -23.11 -9.62 4.19
CA LEU A 191 -22.76 -8.43 4.97
C LEU A 191 -22.44 -7.24 4.08
N CYS A 192 -21.70 -7.43 2.97
CA CYS A 192 -21.50 -6.38 1.96
C CYS A 192 -22.82 -5.90 1.34
N GLU A 193 -23.84 -6.76 1.23
CA GLU A 193 -25.20 -6.39 0.77
C GLU A 193 -25.91 -5.37 1.66
N LEU A 194 -25.42 -5.13 2.88
CA LEU A 194 -25.94 -4.10 3.78
C LEU A 194 -25.48 -2.69 3.38
N ILE A 195 -24.49 -2.55 2.49
CA ILE A 195 -24.06 -1.27 1.94
C ILE A 195 -25.10 -0.79 0.91
N GLU A 196 -25.72 0.36 1.17
CA GLU A 196 -26.81 0.87 0.33
C GLU A 196 -26.31 1.36 -1.04
N ASN A 197 -25.12 1.96 -1.07
CA ASN A 197 -24.48 2.42 -2.29
C ASN A 197 -23.98 1.22 -3.12
N LYS A 198 -24.50 1.07 -4.35
CA LYS A 198 -24.13 -0.07 -5.21
C LYS A 198 -22.67 -0.11 -5.63
N GLN A 199 -22.01 1.04 -5.75
CA GLN A 199 -20.60 1.07 -6.07
C GLN A 199 -19.76 0.67 -4.85
N GLY A 200 -20.09 1.19 -3.66
CA GLY A 200 -19.47 0.77 -2.40
C GLY A 200 -19.64 -0.72 -2.13
N GLN A 201 -20.84 -1.26 -2.36
CA GLN A 201 -21.11 -2.70 -2.28
C GLN A 201 -20.17 -3.51 -3.18
N ASN A 202 -19.94 -3.06 -4.43
CA ASN A 202 -19.04 -3.77 -5.33
C ASN A 202 -17.59 -3.74 -4.86
N TYR A 203 -17.12 -2.62 -4.32
CA TYR A 203 -15.78 -2.51 -3.73
C TYR A 203 -15.62 -3.40 -2.50
N CYS A 204 -16.65 -3.49 -1.64
CA CYS A 204 -16.66 -4.45 -0.53
C CYS A 204 -16.55 -5.89 -1.01
N LEU A 205 -17.33 -6.29 -2.03
CA LEU A 205 -17.23 -7.63 -2.61
C LEU A 205 -15.88 -7.89 -3.28
N GLU A 206 -15.24 -6.86 -3.83
CA GLU A 206 -13.89 -6.94 -4.40
C GLU A 206 -12.83 -7.16 -3.31
N GLY A 207 -12.86 -6.35 -2.24
CA GLY A 207 -11.98 -6.51 -1.08
C GLY A 207 -12.14 -7.87 -0.41
N LEU A 208 -13.39 -8.32 -0.20
CA LEU A 208 -13.71 -9.64 0.35
C LEU A 208 -13.11 -10.76 -0.52
N ARG A 209 -13.28 -10.69 -1.84
CA ARG A 209 -12.73 -11.69 -2.76
C ARG A 209 -11.21 -11.66 -2.77
N PHE A 210 -10.63 -10.47 -2.80
CA PHE A 210 -9.18 -10.28 -2.79
C PHE A 210 -8.58 -10.94 -1.56
N GLU A 211 -9.13 -10.66 -0.38
CA GLU A 211 -8.68 -11.23 0.89
C GLU A 211 -8.72 -12.76 0.85
N ILE A 212 -9.86 -13.35 0.51
CA ILE A 212 -10.02 -14.82 0.45
C ILE A 212 -9.08 -15.46 -0.56
N GLN A 213 -8.94 -14.90 -1.76
CA GLN A 213 -8.02 -15.44 -2.77
C GLN A 213 -6.56 -15.38 -2.32
N ASP A 214 -6.18 -14.32 -1.62
CA ASP A 214 -4.83 -14.16 -1.15
C ASP A 214 -4.49 -15.16 -0.02
N SER A 215 -5.46 -15.49 0.85
CA SER A 215 -5.34 -16.50 1.91
C SER A 215 -5.03 -17.87 1.32
N GLU A 216 -5.68 -18.18 0.19
CA GLU A 216 -5.45 -19.41 -0.54
C GLU A 216 -4.06 -19.47 -1.20
N LYS A 217 -3.49 -18.33 -1.64
CA LYS A 217 -2.18 -18.28 -2.29
C LYS A 217 -1.01 -18.59 -1.35
N PHE A 218 -1.10 -18.21 -0.07
CA PHE A 218 -0.09 -18.62 0.93
C PHE A 218 0.01 -20.13 1.12
N LYS A 219 -1.00 -20.88 0.65
CA LYS A 219 -0.99 -22.35 0.64
C LYS A 219 -0.24 -22.93 -0.57
N ALA A 220 -0.05 -22.17 -1.65
CA ALA A 220 0.35 -22.71 -2.96
C ALA A 220 1.82 -22.44 -3.36
N GLU A 221 2.33 -21.20 -3.31
CA GLU A 221 3.68 -20.89 -3.83
C GLU A 221 4.36 -19.71 -3.12
N PRO A 222 5.63 -19.83 -2.68
CA PRO A 222 6.43 -18.68 -2.31
C PRO A 222 6.80 -17.88 -3.57
N LEU A 223 6.22 -16.70 -3.74
CA LEU A 223 6.65 -15.75 -4.78
C LEU A 223 8.13 -15.43 -4.56
N THR A 224 8.98 -15.76 -5.55
CA THR A 224 10.41 -15.48 -5.48
C THR A 224 10.65 -13.97 -5.40
N LEU A 225 11.56 -13.53 -4.54
CA LEU A 225 11.83 -12.11 -4.24
C LEU A 225 12.11 -11.26 -5.50
N ASP A 226 12.69 -11.87 -6.53
CA ASP A 226 13.07 -11.22 -7.79
C ASP A 226 11.87 -10.86 -8.69
N LYS A 227 10.71 -11.51 -8.51
CA LYS A 227 9.48 -11.27 -9.27
C LYS A 227 8.50 -10.34 -8.56
N ARG A 228 8.76 -10.00 -7.31
CA ARG A 228 7.87 -9.14 -6.53
C ARG A 228 7.93 -7.70 -7.03
N GLU A 229 6.76 -7.08 -6.95
CA GLU A 229 6.58 -5.68 -7.24
C GLU A 229 7.46 -4.81 -6.34
N LYS A 230 8.03 -3.74 -6.89
CA LYS A 230 8.84 -2.79 -6.14
C LYS A 230 8.34 -1.39 -6.41
N TYR A 231 8.29 -0.62 -5.35
CA TYR A 231 7.86 0.77 -5.36
C TYR A 231 9.07 1.64 -5.10
N GLN A 232 9.29 2.55 -6.03
CA GLN A 232 10.55 3.27 -6.17
C GLN A 232 10.27 4.75 -6.38
N PRO A 233 9.80 5.47 -5.34
CA PRO A 233 9.56 6.91 -5.41
C PRO A 233 10.85 7.64 -5.77
N GLN A 234 10.76 8.58 -6.69
CA GLN A 234 11.87 9.42 -7.14
C GLN A 234 11.61 10.86 -6.72
N PHE A 235 12.30 11.30 -5.68
CA PHE A 235 12.19 12.65 -5.13
C PHE A 235 12.87 13.66 -6.06
N VAL A 236 12.13 14.68 -6.50
CA VAL A 236 12.66 15.71 -7.40
C VAL A 236 13.40 16.78 -6.59
N GLU A 237 14.66 17.03 -6.94
CA GLU A 237 15.50 18.02 -6.25
C GLU A 237 14.85 19.43 -6.29
N GLY A 238 14.78 20.09 -5.14
CA GLY A 238 14.24 21.44 -5.02
C GLY A 238 12.72 21.54 -5.08
N GLY A 239 11.99 20.42 -5.03
CA GLY A 239 10.53 20.38 -4.97
C GLY A 239 10.00 19.40 -3.92
N SER A 240 8.70 19.49 -3.62
CA SER A 240 7.98 18.54 -2.75
C SER A 240 7.30 17.42 -3.53
N LYS A 241 7.52 17.35 -4.84
CA LYS A 241 6.83 16.42 -5.74
C LYS A 241 7.71 15.20 -6.01
N VAL A 242 7.02 14.07 -6.13
CA VAL A 242 7.62 12.76 -6.31
C VAL A 242 7.10 12.17 -7.61
N ILE A 243 7.97 11.46 -8.33
CA ILE A 243 7.60 10.60 -9.45
C ILE A 243 7.63 9.16 -8.94
N ASP A 244 6.47 8.52 -8.84
CA ASP A 244 6.39 7.14 -8.36
C ASP A 244 6.62 6.18 -9.51
N ILE A 245 7.49 5.18 -9.29
CA ILE A 245 7.75 4.11 -10.26
C ILE A 245 7.43 2.78 -9.61
N GLN A 246 6.54 2.03 -10.26
CA GLN A 246 6.14 0.68 -9.93
C GLN A 246 6.70 -0.27 -11.01
N SER A 247 7.57 -1.18 -10.59
CA SER A 247 8.09 -2.24 -11.45
C SER A 247 8.74 -3.35 -10.62
N PRO A 248 8.71 -4.62 -11.06
CA PRO A 248 9.62 -5.63 -10.54
C PRO A 248 11.10 -5.34 -10.85
N ALA A 249 11.41 -4.51 -11.87
CA ALA A 249 12.75 -4.06 -12.18
C ALA A 249 13.26 -3.04 -11.16
N ILE A 250 14.58 -3.05 -10.91
CA ILE A 250 15.25 -2.04 -10.11
C ILE A 250 15.52 -0.81 -10.99
N ILE A 251 15.10 0.35 -10.51
CA ILE A 251 15.36 1.65 -11.10
C ILE A 251 16.66 2.20 -10.52
N SER A 252 17.53 2.69 -11.40
CA SER A 252 18.77 3.34 -10.99
C SER A 252 19.07 4.56 -11.87
N ASN A 253 19.98 5.42 -11.40
CA ASN A 253 20.42 6.62 -12.13
C ASN A 253 19.26 7.50 -12.60
N PHE A 254 18.23 7.64 -11.77
CA PHE A 254 17.09 8.51 -12.09
C PHE A 254 17.54 9.97 -12.17
N GLN A 255 17.07 10.65 -13.21
CA GLN A 255 17.29 12.08 -13.42
C GLN A 255 16.01 12.70 -13.97
N PHE A 256 15.69 13.88 -13.47
CA PHE A 256 14.65 14.73 -14.01
C PHE A 256 15.23 16.12 -14.27
N GLU A 257 15.12 16.61 -15.51
CA GLU A 257 15.48 17.97 -15.90
C GLU A 257 14.19 18.80 -16.08
N PRO A 258 13.80 19.63 -15.09
CA PRO A 258 12.51 20.31 -15.10
C PRO A 258 12.31 21.25 -16.29
N LYS A 259 13.38 21.89 -16.80
CA LYS A 259 13.26 22.84 -17.92
C LYS A 259 12.98 22.14 -19.24
N ALA A 260 13.61 20.99 -19.45
CA ALA A 260 13.43 20.18 -20.64
C ALA A 260 12.24 19.21 -20.51
N ARG A 261 11.69 19.04 -19.29
CA ARG A 261 10.72 17.98 -18.95
C ARG A 261 11.21 16.60 -19.37
N LEU A 262 12.51 16.38 -19.20
CA LEU A 262 13.18 15.14 -19.57
C LEU A 262 13.32 14.28 -18.31
N ILE A 263 12.82 13.05 -18.38
CA ILE A 263 13.05 12.02 -17.37
C ILE A 263 13.94 10.96 -17.97
N SER A 264 14.94 10.51 -17.23
CA SER A 264 15.76 9.36 -17.62
C SER A 264 16.13 8.49 -16.43
N PHE A 265 16.21 7.19 -16.63
CA PHE A 265 16.62 6.22 -15.62
C PHE A 265 17.04 4.91 -16.28
N VAL A 266 17.62 4.00 -15.50
CA VAL A 266 18.03 2.67 -15.97
C VAL A 266 17.20 1.61 -15.29
N ILE A 267 16.67 0.68 -16.07
CA ILE A 267 16.04 -0.56 -15.59
C ILE A 267 17.03 -1.73 -15.70
N ASP A 268 17.08 -2.59 -14.68
CA ASP A 268 18.01 -3.71 -14.61
C ASP A 268 17.55 -4.95 -15.41
N ARG A 269 16.27 -5.03 -15.79
CA ARG A 269 15.66 -6.17 -16.48
C ARG A 269 14.44 -5.74 -17.31
N PRO A 270 14.05 -6.50 -18.36
CA PRO A 270 12.88 -6.21 -19.18
C PRO A 270 11.59 -6.62 -18.46
N GLN A 271 11.14 -5.79 -17.52
CA GLN A 271 9.86 -5.93 -16.84
C GLN A 271 9.02 -4.69 -17.11
N TYR A 272 7.70 -4.82 -16.98
CA TYR A 272 6.82 -3.67 -17.13
C TYR A 272 7.21 -2.55 -16.16
N VAL A 273 7.00 -1.31 -16.58
CA VAL A 273 7.20 -0.12 -15.76
C VAL A 273 5.92 0.69 -15.81
N ALA A 274 5.37 1.03 -14.65
CA ALA A 274 4.32 2.01 -14.50
C ALA A 274 4.84 3.21 -13.72
N MET A 275 4.67 4.41 -14.27
CA MET A 275 5.11 5.67 -13.67
C MET A 275 3.92 6.55 -13.40
N TYR A 276 3.82 7.10 -12.20
CA TYR A 276 2.84 8.11 -11.82
C TYR A 276 3.55 9.44 -11.67
N ILE A 277 3.25 10.36 -12.58
CA ILE A 277 4.00 11.59 -12.79
C ILE A 277 3.05 12.77 -12.57
N PRO A 278 3.39 13.72 -11.69
CA PRO A 278 2.66 14.98 -11.57
C PRO A 278 2.50 15.66 -12.93
N ASN A 279 1.27 16.07 -13.29
CA ASN A 279 0.97 16.58 -14.63
C ASN A 279 1.83 17.78 -15.04
N GLU A 280 2.30 18.57 -14.07
CA GLU A 280 3.17 19.73 -14.33
C GLU A 280 4.56 19.35 -14.87
N PHE A 281 4.98 18.10 -14.68
CA PHE A 281 6.23 17.57 -15.20
C PHE A 281 6.11 17.07 -16.65
N LEU A 282 4.90 16.94 -17.18
CA LEU A 282 4.66 16.43 -18.53
C LEU A 282 4.30 17.53 -19.52
N SER A 283 4.54 17.29 -20.80
CA SER A 283 3.94 18.04 -21.91
C SER A 283 2.72 17.31 -22.49
N SER A 284 2.01 17.95 -23.42
CA SER A 284 0.82 17.37 -24.07
C SER A 284 1.11 16.08 -24.85
N LYS A 285 2.36 15.88 -25.28
CA LYS A 285 2.85 14.66 -25.91
C LYS A 285 4.23 14.33 -25.36
N MET A 286 4.41 13.09 -24.93
CA MET A 286 5.68 12.53 -24.49
C MET A 286 6.03 11.34 -25.39
N ILE A 287 7.31 11.12 -25.64
CA ILE A 287 7.85 9.89 -26.21
C ILE A 287 8.54 9.12 -25.09
N VAL A 288 8.32 7.81 -25.05
CA VAL A 288 9.09 6.87 -24.23
C VAL A 288 10.02 6.09 -25.16
N ALA A 289 11.30 6.02 -24.81
CA ALA A 289 12.27 5.19 -25.52
C ALA A 289 13.13 4.41 -24.53
N VAL A 290 13.39 3.14 -24.83
CA VAL A 290 14.27 2.24 -24.09
C VAL A 290 15.41 1.85 -25.02
N ASN A 291 16.64 2.21 -24.65
CA ASN A 291 17.82 2.10 -25.52
C ASN A 291 17.62 2.74 -26.92
N GLY A 292 16.80 3.79 -27.01
CA GLY A 292 16.48 4.49 -28.25
C GLY A 292 15.38 3.85 -29.10
N GLN A 293 14.74 2.77 -28.62
CA GLN A 293 13.60 2.12 -29.28
C GLN A 293 12.31 2.41 -28.52
N ILE A 294 11.20 2.59 -29.24
CA ILE A 294 9.88 2.81 -28.61
C ILE A 294 9.30 1.44 -28.25
N PRO A 295 8.89 1.21 -26.98
CA PRO A 295 8.25 -0.04 -26.59
C PRO A 295 6.95 -0.31 -27.38
N ASP A 296 6.70 -1.57 -27.73
CA ASP A 296 5.49 -1.98 -28.45
C ASP A 296 4.23 -1.79 -27.61
N GLU A 297 4.32 -2.08 -26.31
CA GLU A 297 3.24 -1.85 -25.35
C GLU A 297 3.51 -0.55 -24.58
N LEU A 298 2.75 0.49 -24.91
CA LEU A 298 2.77 1.79 -24.23
C LEU A 298 1.35 2.29 -23.99
N GLU A 299 1.04 2.61 -22.74
CA GLU A 299 -0.21 3.19 -22.28
C GLU A 299 0.06 4.51 -21.58
N VAL A 300 -0.76 5.52 -21.88
CA VAL A 300 -0.71 6.82 -21.21
C VAL A 300 -2.11 7.22 -20.78
N LYS A 301 -2.28 7.50 -19.50
CA LYS A 301 -3.56 7.93 -18.92
C LYS A 301 -3.35 9.21 -18.12
N GLY A 302 -4.06 10.27 -18.50
CA GLY A 302 -4.05 11.54 -17.76
C GLY A 302 -5.07 11.54 -16.63
N ASN A 303 -4.79 12.33 -15.59
CA ASN A 303 -5.66 12.55 -14.43
C ASN A 303 -6.18 11.26 -13.79
N VAL A 304 -5.25 10.41 -13.37
CA VAL A 304 -5.54 9.11 -12.77
C VAL A 304 -6.32 9.33 -11.46
N LEU A 305 -7.45 8.64 -11.32
CA LEU A 305 -8.37 8.76 -10.17
C LEU A 305 -8.86 10.19 -9.91
N GLY A 306 -8.85 11.07 -10.91
CA GLY A 306 -9.23 12.48 -10.75
C GLY A 306 -8.09 13.38 -10.25
N GLU A 307 -6.96 12.79 -9.85
CA GLU A 307 -5.80 13.52 -9.36
C GLU A 307 -4.99 14.18 -10.47
N ARG A 308 -4.21 15.21 -10.15
CA ARG A 308 -3.33 15.90 -11.12
C ARG A 308 -2.05 15.10 -11.40
N VAL A 309 -2.21 13.80 -11.63
CA VAL A 309 -1.16 12.81 -11.88
C VAL A 309 -1.51 12.06 -13.15
N SER A 310 -0.51 11.82 -14.00
CA SER A 310 -0.62 11.03 -15.21
C SER A 310 0.15 9.73 -15.04
N MET A 311 -0.41 8.64 -15.56
CA MET A 311 0.27 7.36 -15.64
C MET A 311 0.88 7.18 -17.03
N ILE A 312 2.14 6.74 -17.05
CA ILE A 312 2.83 6.21 -18.22
C ILE A 312 3.21 4.76 -17.90
N ARG A 313 2.67 3.80 -18.64
CA ARG A 313 2.97 2.37 -18.47
C ARG A 313 3.54 1.80 -19.75
N PHE A 314 4.62 1.04 -19.66
CA PHE A 314 5.20 0.37 -20.82
C PHE A 314 5.83 -0.98 -20.47
N VAL A 315 6.01 -1.84 -21.48
CA VAL A 315 6.74 -3.12 -21.36
C VAL A 315 7.94 -3.09 -22.31
N PRO A 316 9.17 -3.02 -21.78
CA PRO A 316 10.38 -3.00 -22.58
C PRO A 316 10.83 -4.40 -23.01
N ASP A 317 11.38 -4.52 -24.23
CA ASP A 317 11.98 -5.78 -24.71
C ASP A 317 13.33 -6.07 -24.06
N ASP A 318 14.09 -5.02 -23.73
CA ASP A 318 15.43 -5.08 -23.16
C ASP A 318 15.55 -4.22 -21.88
N SER A 319 16.47 -4.61 -20.99
CA SER A 319 16.94 -3.74 -19.92
C SER A 319 17.77 -2.57 -20.46
N GLY A 320 17.84 -1.46 -19.75
CA GLY A 320 18.75 -0.36 -20.10
C GLY A 320 18.19 1.02 -19.83
N LEU A 321 18.67 1.99 -20.62
CA LEU A 321 18.34 3.40 -20.44
C LEU A 321 16.92 3.68 -20.96
N VAL A 322 16.06 4.13 -20.05
CA VAL A 322 14.76 4.71 -20.37
C VAL A 322 14.92 6.22 -20.49
N MET A 323 14.35 6.80 -21.54
CA MET A 323 14.22 8.24 -21.74
C MET A 323 12.76 8.58 -22.02
N ILE A 324 12.23 9.56 -21.29
CA ILE A 324 10.90 10.12 -21.49
C ILE A 324 11.05 11.60 -21.75
N SER A 325 10.69 12.04 -22.96
CA SER A 325 10.91 13.42 -23.40
C SER A 325 9.69 13.97 -24.14
N PRO A 326 9.50 15.30 -24.17
CA PRO A 326 8.50 15.92 -25.02
C PRO A 326 8.67 15.51 -26.49
N LEU A 327 7.56 15.25 -27.19
CA LEU A 327 7.58 15.13 -28.65
C LEU A 327 7.75 16.53 -29.23
N SER A 328 8.89 16.77 -29.90
CA SER A 328 9.22 18.03 -30.58
C SER A 328 8.28 18.37 -31.74
#